data_AF-A0AA38FKZ1-F1
#
_entry.id   AF-A0AA38FKZ1-F1
#
_cell.length_a   1.000
_cell.length_b   1.000
_cell.length_c   1.000
_cell.angle_alpha   90.00
_cell.angle_beta   90.00
_cell.angle_gamma   90.00
#
_symmetry.space_group_name_H-M   'P 1'
#
loop_
_entity.id
_entity.type
_entity.pdbx_description
1 polymer ?
#
loop_
_entity_poly.entity_id
_entity_poly.type
_entity_poly.pdbx_seq_one_letter_code
_entity_poly.pdbx_strand_id
1 'polypeptide(L)'
;ELNPKQRRSIYFSIARTLALIHNVDVDRVGLGDYGRRENYCKRQVARWGRQYLDSTGEGKPDRNPNMLRLIDWLRQHIPAEDFRKESKTGLVHGDFRIDNLMFHPSEDRVIGVLDWELSTLGNQMSDVAYICMSFLINSSEDSVPVYYGFPDGKIPEGVPSQAEFLADYCTAAGIQWPVQDWKFYMAFSLFRSAAISAGVYHRWLQGNASGGERAKSAGTLAFYFVDTAWKLIDKDSVLPGRPSYSLGSNAALETNISSQKNLTDNMIIKGNGYFPGPRVLELRKKLVNFMEQHIYPLESDFVRLAQSDKRWKIHPAEETLKEMAKAQGLWNLWVPFDSSAKVQKLFSTDDSKSCLLGAGLSNLEYSYLCEIMGRSAWAPQIFNCNAPDTGNMEVLFRYGSIEQQKTWLIPLLEGKIRSGFAMTEPHVASSDATNIDCSISREEDHYIINGHKWWISGAMDPRCRILIVMGKTDPSASRNKQQSMILVPTDTPGVHIKRALTVFGFDDAPHGHAEVIFENVRVPASNVILGEGCGFEIAQGRL
;
A
#
# COMPACT_ATOMS: atom_id res chain seq x y z
N GLU A 1 9.45 -23.89 -5.90
CA GLU A 1 9.35 -23.65 -4.43
C GLU A 1 10.76 -23.62 -3.85
N LEU A 2 10.95 -23.02 -2.67
CA LEU A 2 12.26 -23.01 -1.98
C LEU A 2 12.49 -24.34 -1.26
N ASN A 3 13.69 -24.91 -1.36
CA ASN A 3 14.05 -26.13 -0.61
C ASN A 3 14.33 -25.82 0.89
N PRO A 4 14.39 -26.83 1.78
CA PRO A 4 14.57 -26.61 3.23
C PRO A 4 15.81 -25.77 3.60
N LYS A 5 16.94 -25.96 2.89
CA LYS A 5 18.16 -25.17 3.12
C LYS A 5 17.95 -23.70 2.77
N GLN A 6 17.30 -23.42 1.64
CA GLN A 6 16.98 -22.05 1.24
C GLN A 6 16.01 -21.38 2.22
N ARG A 7 14.98 -22.10 2.68
CA ARG A 7 14.07 -21.60 3.71
C ARG A 7 14.83 -21.21 4.99
N ARG A 8 15.83 -22.01 5.40
CA ARG A 8 16.70 -21.70 6.55
C ARG A 8 17.57 -20.46 6.32
N SER A 9 18.22 -20.37 5.16
CA SER A 9 19.04 -19.23 4.76
C SER A 9 18.24 -17.91 4.72
N ILE A 10 17.05 -17.94 4.11
CA ILE A 10 16.11 -16.82 4.03
C ILE A 10 15.75 -16.31 5.42
N TYR A 11 15.32 -17.18 6.33
CA TYR A 11 14.91 -16.75 7.68
C TYR A 11 16.07 -16.15 8.50
N PHE A 12 17.29 -16.65 8.35
CA PHE A 12 18.46 -15.99 8.95
C PHE A 12 18.83 -14.67 8.25
N SER A 13 18.61 -14.53 6.94
CA SER A 13 18.74 -13.23 6.27
C SER A 13 17.71 -12.22 6.77
N ILE A 14 16.47 -12.64 7.08
CA ILE A 14 15.45 -11.81 7.71
C ILE A 14 15.92 -11.34 9.10
N ALA A 15 16.36 -12.26 9.96
CA ALA A 15 16.89 -11.95 11.29
C ALA A 15 18.05 -10.94 11.23
N ARG A 16 18.99 -11.13 10.30
CA ARG A 16 20.14 -10.23 10.10
C ARG A 16 19.75 -8.88 9.53
N THR A 17 18.74 -8.81 8.66
CA THR A 17 18.25 -7.54 8.12
C THR A 17 17.59 -6.70 9.21
N LEU A 18 16.79 -7.32 10.08
CA LEU A 18 16.22 -6.65 11.26
C LEU A 18 17.33 -6.15 12.20
N ALA A 19 18.36 -6.97 12.45
CA ALA A 19 19.52 -6.56 13.23
C ALA A 19 20.33 -5.41 12.59
N LEU A 20 20.40 -5.33 11.26
CA LEU A 20 21.05 -4.22 10.55
C LEU A 20 20.26 -2.91 10.71
N ILE A 21 18.92 -2.95 10.54
CA ILE A 21 18.04 -1.79 10.82
C ILE A 21 18.21 -1.35 12.27
N HIS A 22 18.22 -2.30 13.20
CA HIS A 22 18.33 -2.00 14.63
C HIS A 22 19.74 -1.53 15.07
N ASN A 23 20.75 -1.74 14.22
CA ASN A 23 22.11 -1.21 14.41
C ASN A 23 22.35 0.15 13.73
N VAL A 24 21.36 0.74 13.05
CA VAL A 24 21.47 2.10 12.52
C VAL A 24 21.63 3.11 13.66
N ASP A 25 22.73 3.86 13.62
CA ASP A 25 22.94 5.08 14.38
C ASP A 25 22.02 6.18 13.83
N VAL A 26 20.85 6.31 14.45
CA VAL A 26 19.77 7.21 13.99
C VAL A 26 20.18 8.68 14.01
N ASP A 27 21.06 9.08 14.92
CA ASP A 27 21.59 10.45 14.97
C ASP A 27 22.53 10.71 13.80
N ARG A 28 23.47 9.79 13.54
CA ARG A 28 24.41 9.89 12.41
C ARG A 28 23.74 9.89 11.04
N VAL A 29 22.59 9.22 10.87
CA VAL A 29 21.84 9.21 9.59
C VAL A 29 20.78 10.32 9.48
N GLY A 30 20.69 11.24 10.45
CA GLY A 30 19.76 12.36 10.39
C GLY A 30 18.30 11.99 10.70
N LEU A 31 18.06 10.90 11.43
CA LEU A 31 16.76 10.46 11.94
C LEU A 31 16.62 10.69 13.46
N GLY A 32 17.47 11.52 14.06
CA GLY A 32 17.55 11.68 15.52
C GLY A 32 16.27 12.25 16.18
N ASP A 33 15.45 12.97 15.42
CA ASP A 33 14.17 13.56 15.82
C ASP A 33 12.94 12.85 15.20
N TYR A 34 13.15 11.79 14.42
CA TYR A 34 12.12 11.02 13.69
C TYR A 34 11.02 10.40 14.59
N GLY A 35 11.25 10.37 15.91
CA GLY A 35 10.26 9.91 16.87
C GLY A 35 10.61 10.27 18.31
N ARG A 36 9.61 10.17 19.19
CA ARG A 36 9.86 10.27 20.64
C ARG A 36 10.66 9.04 21.09
N ARG A 37 11.78 9.24 21.77
CA ARG A 37 12.63 8.13 22.22
C ARG A 37 12.02 7.39 23.43
N GLU A 38 11.99 8.07 24.58
CA GLU A 38 11.63 7.51 25.89
C GLU A 38 10.19 6.96 25.98
N ASN A 39 9.96 5.91 26.77
CA ASN A 39 8.64 5.33 27.10
C ASN A 39 7.87 4.80 25.86
N TYR A 40 8.53 4.15 24.90
CA TYR A 40 7.89 3.66 23.66
C TYR A 40 6.82 2.60 23.92
N CYS A 41 7.13 1.51 24.62
CA CYS A 41 6.16 0.46 24.94
C CYS A 41 4.99 1.03 25.74
N LYS A 42 5.26 1.88 26.74
CA LYS A 42 4.23 2.60 27.50
C LYS A 42 3.31 3.47 26.63
N ARG A 43 3.88 4.24 25.70
CA ARG A 43 3.13 5.06 24.71
C ARG A 43 2.25 4.20 23.82
N GLN A 44 2.78 3.07 23.32
CA GLN A 44 2.03 2.16 22.46
C GLN A 44 0.90 1.45 23.22
N VAL A 45 1.14 0.93 24.43
CA VAL A 45 0.09 0.34 25.28
C VAL A 45 -1.04 1.35 25.54
N ALA A 46 -0.71 2.61 25.81
CA ALA A 46 -1.70 3.67 25.96
C ALA A 46 -2.46 3.97 24.65
N ARG A 47 -1.77 4.05 23.50
CA ARG A 47 -2.37 4.30 22.17
C ARG A 47 -3.33 3.19 21.75
N TRP A 48 -2.85 1.95 21.69
CA TRP A 48 -3.65 0.81 21.25
C TRP A 48 -4.75 0.45 22.25
N GLY A 49 -4.52 0.67 23.55
CA GLY A 49 -5.53 0.49 24.58
C GLY A 49 -6.68 1.50 24.45
N ARG A 50 -6.36 2.77 24.15
CA ARG A 50 -7.38 3.77 23.79
C ARG A 50 -8.10 3.39 22.51
N GLN A 51 -7.39 3.04 21.44
CA GLN A 51 -8.00 2.65 20.16
C GLN A 51 -8.94 1.43 20.29
N TYR A 52 -8.62 0.46 21.16
CA TYR A 52 -9.52 -0.64 21.49
C TYR A 52 -10.80 -0.16 22.20
N LEU A 53 -10.67 0.70 23.22
CA LEU A 53 -11.80 1.27 23.96
C LEU A 53 -12.68 2.19 23.09
N ASP A 54 -12.08 2.91 22.15
CA ASP A 54 -12.76 3.73 21.15
C ASP A 54 -13.48 2.87 20.10
N SER A 55 -13.07 1.62 19.92
CA SER A 55 -13.67 0.65 18.98
C SER A 55 -14.70 -0.29 19.63
N THR A 56 -14.91 -0.25 20.95
CA THR A 56 -15.72 -1.25 21.68
C THR A 56 -16.51 -0.66 22.85
N GLY A 57 -17.67 -1.25 23.17
CA GLY A 57 -18.58 -0.81 24.23
C GLY A 57 -19.95 -0.41 23.70
N GLU A 58 -20.62 0.52 24.39
CA GLU A 58 -21.96 0.97 24.04
C GLU A 58 -22.06 1.50 22.59
N GLY A 59 -23.03 1.00 21.82
CA GLY A 59 -23.20 1.30 20.39
C GLY A 59 -22.13 0.70 19.46
N LYS A 60 -21.30 -0.23 19.94
CA LYS A 60 -20.12 -0.80 19.25
C LYS A 60 -20.02 -2.31 19.56
N PRO A 61 -19.04 -3.06 19.00
CA PRO A 61 -18.75 -4.41 19.47
C PRO A 61 -18.51 -4.48 20.98
N ASP A 62 -18.94 -5.57 21.61
CA ASP A 62 -18.77 -5.79 23.04
C ASP A 62 -17.29 -5.77 23.48
N ARG A 63 -17.06 -5.29 24.70
CA ARG A 63 -15.72 -5.30 25.32
C ARG A 63 -15.38 -6.69 25.82
N ASN A 64 -14.33 -7.29 25.28
CA ASN A 64 -13.75 -8.53 25.79
C ASN A 64 -13.08 -8.23 27.16
N PRO A 65 -13.56 -8.81 28.28
CA PRO A 65 -12.97 -8.54 29.60
C PRO A 65 -11.49 -8.96 29.69
N ASN A 66 -11.09 -9.99 28.93
CA ASN A 66 -9.70 -10.44 28.89
C ASN A 66 -8.79 -9.44 28.17
N MET A 67 -9.31 -8.62 27.24
CA MET A 67 -8.57 -7.53 26.61
C MET A 67 -8.36 -6.36 27.57
N LEU A 68 -9.37 -6.06 28.40
CA LEU A 68 -9.24 -5.04 29.45
C LEU A 68 -8.19 -5.46 30.49
N ARG A 69 -8.25 -6.71 30.97
CA ARG A 69 -7.21 -7.29 31.85
C ARG A 69 -5.83 -7.28 31.19
N LEU A 70 -5.73 -7.53 29.89
CA LEU A 70 -4.46 -7.54 29.14
C LEU A 70 -3.85 -6.14 29.03
N ILE A 71 -4.68 -5.11 28.81
CA ILE A 71 -4.26 -3.69 28.85
C ILE A 71 -3.62 -3.36 30.21
N ASP A 72 -4.26 -3.76 31.31
CA ASP A 72 -3.76 -3.45 32.66
C ASP A 72 -2.57 -4.32 33.07
N TRP A 73 -2.49 -5.57 32.63
CA TRP A 73 -1.28 -6.40 32.77
C TRP A 73 -0.09 -5.76 32.05
N LEU A 74 -0.26 -5.36 30.79
CA LEU A 74 0.78 -4.69 30.00
C LEU A 74 1.20 -3.34 30.58
N ARG A 75 0.31 -2.58 31.23
CA ARG A 75 0.66 -1.34 31.95
C ARG A 75 1.57 -1.59 33.17
N GLN A 76 1.47 -2.76 33.79
CA GLN A 76 2.20 -3.12 35.01
C GLN A 76 3.55 -3.82 34.70
N HIS A 77 3.66 -4.50 33.56
CA HIS A 77 4.82 -5.32 33.19
C HIS A 77 5.71 -4.69 32.11
N ILE A 78 5.72 -3.34 32.00
CA ILE A 78 6.52 -2.62 31.00
C ILE A 78 8.02 -2.85 31.29
N PRO A 79 8.83 -3.33 30.33
CA PRO A 79 10.24 -3.63 30.51
C PRO A 79 11.06 -2.45 31.03
N ALA A 80 11.97 -2.71 31.96
CA ALA A 80 12.73 -1.68 32.66
C ALA A 80 13.63 -0.83 31.72
N GLU A 81 13.93 -1.33 30.51
CA GLU A 81 14.68 -0.60 29.49
C GLU A 81 13.87 0.47 28.73
N ASP A 82 12.53 0.40 28.69
CA ASP A 82 11.65 1.40 28.05
C ASP A 82 11.70 2.77 28.76
N PHE A 83 12.19 2.77 30.01
CA PHE A 83 12.30 3.93 30.89
C PHE A 83 13.71 4.54 30.97
N ARG A 84 14.74 3.86 30.45
CA ARG A 84 16.13 4.35 30.55
C ARG A 84 16.39 5.36 29.43
N LYS A 85 16.85 6.57 29.77
CA LYS A 85 17.34 7.55 28.77
C LYS A 85 18.56 7.06 27.99
N GLU A 86 19.29 6.11 28.59
CA GLU A 86 20.52 5.50 28.08
C GLU A 86 20.29 4.15 27.36
N SER A 87 19.04 3.64 27.30
CA SER A 87 18.79 2.48 26.44
C SER A 87 18.96 2.88 24.98
N LYS A 88 19.50 1.97 24.17
CA LYS A 88 19.78 2.17 22.75
C LYS A 88 18.47 2.29 21.96
N THR A 89 17.85 3.45 22.06
CA THR A 89 16.71 3.81 21.22
C THR A 89 17.20 3.94 19.79
N GLY A 90 16.64 3.15 18.89
CA GLY A 90 16.90 3.27 17.47
C GLY A 90 15.62 3.17 16.67
N LEU A 91 15.79 2.97 15.36
CA LEU A 91 14.70 2.85 14.42
C LEU A 91 13.91 1.55 14.69
N VAL A 92 12.59 1.67 14.73
CA VAL A 92 11.60 0.60 14.82
C VAL A 92 10.74 0.70 13.57
N HIS A 93 10.61 -0.38 12.81
CA HIS A 93 9.82 -0.47 11.58
C HIS A 93 8.31 -0.44 11.84
N GLY A 94 7.86 -1.02 12.95
CA GLY A 94 6.45 -1.05 13.34
C GLY A 94 5.65 -2.17 12.70
N ASP A 95 5.78 -2.48 11.40
CA ASP A 95 5.15 -3.66 10.76
C ASP A 95 6.18 -4.60 10.13
N PHE A 96 7.20 -5.02 10.88
CA PHE A 96 8.24 -5.92 10.35
C PHE A 96 7.76 -7.37 10.28
N ARG A 97 7.61 -7.89 9.06
CA ARG A 97 7.00 -9.19 8.74
C ARG A 97 7.46 -9.69 7.37
N ILE A 98 7.37 -10.99 7.12
CA ILE A 98 7.99 -11.62 5.94
C ILE A 98 7.46 -11.11 4.59
N ASP A 99 6.20 -10.69 4.53
CA ASP A 99 5.53 -10.15 3.35
C ASP A 99 5.84 -8.67 3.07
N ASN A 100 6.43 -7.96 4.03
CA ASN A 100 6.98 -6.61 3.86
C ASN A 100 8.48 -6.63 3.44
N LEU A 101 8.99 -7.77 2.96
CA LEU A 101 10.40 -7.95 2.58
C LEU A 101 10.54 -8.32 1.10
N MET A 102 11.48 -7.68 0.43
CA MET A 102 11.92 -8.05 -0.92
C MET A 102 13.12 -9.00 -0.82
N PHE A 103 13.10 -10.08 -1.59
CA PHE A 103 14.18 -11.07 -1.66
C PHE A 103 14.90 -11.03 -3.01
N HIS A 104 16.17 -11.43 -3.05
CA HIS A 104 16.91 -11.49 -4.31
C HIS A 104 16.36 -12.62 -5.20
N PRO A 105 16.22 -12.41 -6.53
CA PRO A 105 15.61 -13.41 -7.41
C PRO A 105 16.43 -14.71 -7.56
N SER A 106 17.70 -14.71 -7.14
CA SER A 106 18.63 -15.85 -7.30
C SER A 106 19.50 -16.16 -6.08
N GLU A 107 19.38 -15.40 -4.98
CA GLU A 107 20.18 -15.60 -3.77
C GLU A 107 19.26 -15.65 -2.54
N ASP A 108 19.61 -16.45 -1.54
CA ASP A 108 18.80 -16.63 -0.32
C ASP A 108 18.92 -15.42 0.67
N ARG A 109 18.79 -14.17 0.17
CA ARG A 109 18.88 -12.94 0.96
C ARG A 109 17.74 -11.94 0.74
N VAL A 110 17.43 -11.18 1.79
CA VAL A 110 16.64 -9.95 1.72
C VAL A 110 17.45 -8.86 0.99
N ILE A 111 16.76 -8.02 0.23
CA ILE A 111 17.32 -6.89 -0.53
C ILE A 111 16.57 -5.57 -0.33
N GLY A 112 15.39 -5.60 0.29
CA GLY A 112 14.57 -4.42 0.54
C GLY A 112 13.54 -4.70 1.63
N VAL A 113 13.08 -3.62 2.27
CA VAL A 113 12.09 -3.64 3.36
C VAL A 113 11.08 -2.54 3.05
N LEU A 114 9.80 -2.90 3.09
CA LEU A 114 8.66 -2.12 2.61
C LEU A 114 7.71 -1.76 3.76
N ASP A 115 6.82 -0.81 3.51
CA ASP A 115 5.76 -0.39 4.44
C ASP A 115 6.24 0.21 5.78
N TRP A 116 7.02 1.29 5.65
CA TRP A 116 7.56 2.06 6.77
C TRP A 116 6.54 3.02 7.43
N GLU A 117 5.23 2.93 7.12
CA GLU A 117 4.23 3.93 7.56
C GLU A 117 4.06 3.99 9.09
N LEU A 118 4.32 2.88 9.79
CA LEU A 118 4.22 2.77 11.24
C LEU A 118 5.57 2.97 11.95
N SER A 119 6.64 3.27 11.21
CA SER A 119 8.00 3.33 11.74
C SER A 119 8.26 4.60 12.56
N THR A 120 9.13 4.49 13.57
CA THR A 120 9.46 5.59 14.50
C THR A 120 10.70 5.24 15.34
N LEU A 121 11.10 6.12 16.25
CA LEU A 121 12.11 5.81 17.28
C LEU A 121 11.46 5.12 18.49
N GLY A 122 12.08 4.04 18.99
CA GLY A 122 11.53 3.30 20.13
C GLY A 122 12.29 2.04 20.54
N ASN A 123 11.57 1.12 21.19
CA ASN A 123 12.09 -0.17 21.63
C ASN A 123 12.02 -1.20 20.50
N GLN A 124 13.19 -1.58 20.01
CA GLN A 124 13.40 -2.46 18.86
C GLN A 124 12.92 -3.90 19.08
N MET A 125 12.82 -4.38 20.32
CA MET A 125 12.35 -5.72 20.61
C MET A 125 10.87 -5.91 20.23
N SER A 126 10.09 -4.83 20.03
CA SER A 126 8.71 -4.97 19.54
C SER A 126 8.62 -5.56 18.13
N ASP A 127 9.53 -5.19 17.22
CA ASP A 127 9.51 -5.74 15.85
C ASP A 127 9.98 -7.20 15.83
N VAL A 128 10.96 -7.53 16.68
CA VAL A 128 11.46 -8.90 16.87
C VAL A 128 10.33 -9.81 17.35
N ALA A 129 9.58 -9.38 18.37
CA ALA A 129 8.43 -10.12 18.87
C ALA A 129 7.25 -10.12 17.89
N TYR A 130 7.07 -9.06 17.09
CA TYR A 130 6.03 -9.00 16.08
C TYR A 130 6.25 -10.03 14.96
N ILE A 131 7.46 -10.11 14.37
CA ILE A 131 7.76 -11.17 13.40
C ILE A 131 7.77 -12.56 14.07
N CYS A 132 8.26 -12.67 15.30
CA CYS A 132 8.23 -13.94 16.05
C CYS A 132 6.82 -14.42 16.44
N MET A 133 5.78 -13.59 16.29
CA MET A 133 4.38 -13.96 16.52
C MET A 133 3.93 -15.08 15.57
N SER A 134 4.47 -15.12 14.36
CA SER A 134 4.23 -16.16 13.34
C SER A 134 4.54 -17.59 13.80
N PHE A 135 5.51 -17.78 14.69
CA PHE A 135 5.85 -19.10 15.25
C PHE A 135 4.88 -19.60 16.33
N LEU A 136 3.92 -18.76 16.77
CA LEU A 136 2.95 -19.09 17.82
C LEU A 136 1.52 -19.24 17.30
N ILE A 137 1.23 -18.71 16.11
CA ILE A 137 -0.10 -18.67 15.53
C ILE A 137 -0.32 -19.89 14.62
N ASN A 138 -1.44 -20.57 14.82
CA ASN A 138 -1.92 -21.65 13.97
C ASN A 138 -2.86 -21.08 12.89
N SER A 139 -2.43 -21.12 11.63
CA SER A 139 -3.24 -20.61 10.52
C SER A 139 -4.18 -21.63 9.88
N SER A 140 -4.39 -22.80 10.51
CA SER A 140 -5.43 -23.77 10.11
C SER A 140 -6.73 -23.62 10.92
N GLU A 141 -6.83 -22.64 11.83
CA GLU A 141 -8.10 -22.26 12.45
C GLU A 141 -8.89 -21.34 11.51
N ASP A 142 -10.17 -21.64 11.24
CA ASP A 142 -11.01 -21.00 10.21
C ASP A 142 -11.11 -19.46 10.26
N SER A 143 -10.69 -18.85 11.37
CA SER A 143 -10.69 -17.40 11.58
C SER A 143 -9.32 -16.73 11.44
N VAL A 144 -8.23 -17.47 11.21
CA VAL A 144 -6.85 -16.96 11.21
C VAL A 144 -6.28 -16.95 9.78
N PRO A 145 -6.06 -15.76 9.18
CA PRO A 145 -5.44 -15.65 7.85
C PRO A 145 -4.03 -16.25 7.78
N VAL A 146 -3.74 -16.93 6.67
CA VAL A 146 -2.50 -17.70 6.42
C VAL A 146 -1.20 -16.88 6.60
N TYR A 147 -1.25 -15.55 6.45
CA TYR A 147 -0.06 -14.69 6.64
C TYR A 147 0.29 -14.40 8.12
N TYR A 148 -0.56 -14.75 9.09
CA TYR A 148 -0.28 -14.51 10.52
C TYR A 148 0.54 -15.61 11.19
N GLY A 149 0.67 -16.81 10.60
CA GLY A 149 1.33 -17.95 11.24
C GLY A 149 1.51 -19.13 10.30
N PHE A 150 1.76 -20.31 10.87
CA PHE A 150 1.96 -21.54 10.07
C PHE A 150 0.73 -22.45 10.11
N PRO A 151 0.41 -23.17 9.02
CA PRO A 151 -0.66 -24.14 9.01
C PRO A 151 -0.39 -25.28 9.99
N ASP A 152 -1.46 -25.77 10.60
CA ASP A 152 -1.51 -26.80 11.65
C ASP A 152 -0.66 -26.49 12.89
N GLY A 153 -0.20 -25.24 13.06
CA GLY A 153 0.81 -24.87 14.06
C GLY A 153 2.18 -25.51 13.83
N LYS A 154 2.46 -26.04 12.63
CA LYS A 154 3.69 -26.77 12.31
C LYS A 154 4.66 -25.87 11.53
N ILE A 155 5.82 -25.61 12.11
CA ILE A 155 6.93 -24.92 11.43
C ILE A 155 7.36 -25.76 10.21
N PRO A 156 7.30 -25.23 8.97
CA PRO A 156 7.66 -25.99 7.77
C PRO A 156 9.13 -26.42 7.77
N GLU A 157 9.43 -27.59 7.19
CA GLU A 157 10.79 -28.14 7.17
C GLU A 157 11.83 -27.13 6.67
N GLY A 158 12.90 -26.92 7.45
CA GLY A 158 13.97 -25.98 7.13
C GLY A 158 13.71 -24.54 7.58
N VAL A 159 12.48 -24.14 7.90
CA VAL A 159 12.25 -22.89 8.65
C VAL A 159 12.84 -23.10 10.07
N PRO A 160 13.68 -22.18 10.58
CA PRO A 160 14.25 -22.30 11.92
C PRO A 160 13.16 -22.13 13.00
N SER A 161 13.37 -22.71 14.17
CA SER A 161 12.54 -22.43 15.34
C SER A 161 12.64 -20.97 15.78
N GLN A 162 11.63 -20.47 16.52
CA GLN A 162 11.63 -19.11 17.09
C GLN A 162 12.92 -18.83 17.88
N ALA A 163 13.44 -19.82 18.62
CA ALA A 163 14.66 -19.70 19.41
C ALA A 163 15.93 -19.63 18.55
N GLU A 164 16.00 -20.35 17.42
CA GLU A 164 17.13 -20.23 16.48
C GLU A 164 17.11 -18.89 15.74
N PHE A 165 15.94 -18.45 15.28
CA PHE A 165 15.75 -17.13 14.64
C PHE A 165 16.16 -16.00 15.60
N LEU A 166 15.65 -16.02 16.83
CA LEU A 166 15.99 -15.05 17.86
C LEU A 166 17.48 -15.12 18.24
N ALA A 167 18.10 -16.30 18.25
CA ALA A 167 19.52 -16.44 18.57
C ALA A 167 20.41 -15.83 17.48
N ASP A 168 20.06 -15.98 16.21
CA ASP A 168 20.77 -15.34 15.10
C ASP A 168 20.58 -13.81 15.13
N TYR A 169 19.35 -13.33 15.33
CA TYR A 169 19.06 -11.91 15.53
C TYR A 169 19.85 -11.31 16.70
N CYS A 170 19.79 -11.89 17.90
CA CYS A 170 20.51 -11.38 19.07
C CYS A 170 22.02 -11.34 18.85
N THR A 171 22.57 -12.31 18.10
CA THR A 171 24.00 -12.36 17.75
C THR A 171 24.36 -11.25 16.77
N ALA A 172 23.55 -11.01 15.74
CA ALA A 172 23.78 -9.94 14.76
C ALA A 172 23.51 -8.53 15.32
N ALA A 173 22.56 -8.39 16.26
CA ALA A 173 22.23 -7.12 16.92
C ALA A 173 23.18 -6.79 18.09
N GLY A 174 23.99 -7.74 18.56
CA GLY A 174 24.91 -7.56 19.69
C GLY A 174 24.23 -7.45 21.05
N ILE A 175 23.03 -8.02 21.21
CA ILE A 175 22.21 -7.90 22.43
C ILE A 175 22.15 -9.20 23.24
N GLN A 176 21.71 -9.09 24.50
CA GLN A 176 21.52 -10.24 25.40
C GLN A 176 20.25 -11.04 25.07
N TRP A 177 20.17 -12.27 25.58
CA TRP A 177 19.01 -13.16 25.41
C TRP A 177 17.82 -12.63 26.24
N PRO A 178 16.69 -12.21 25.63
CA PRO A 178 15.68 -11.36 26.29
C PRO A 178 14.71 -12.14 27.19
N VAL A 179 15.18 -13.18 27.88
CA VAL A 179 14.34 -14.18 28.58
C VAL A 179 13.43 -13.59 29.67
N GLN A 180 13.83 -12.49 30.30
CA GLN A 180 13.04 -11.82 31.35
C GLN A 180 11.80 -11.14 30.78
N ASP A 181 11.97 -10.37 29.69
CA ASP A 181 10.93 -9.52 29.12
C ASP A 181 10.21 -10.11 27.89
N TRP A 182 10.67 -11.23 27.33
CA TRP A 182 10.07 -11.85 26.11
C TRP A 182 8.57 -12.12 26.26
N LYS A 183 8.11 -12.50 27.47
CA LYS A 183 6.69 -12.65 27.79
C LYS A 183 5.91 -11.36 27.56
N PHE A 184 6.45 -10.21 27.98
CA PHE A 184 5.84 -8.92 27.71
C PHE A 184 5.78 -8.63 26.21
N TYR A 185 6.90 -8.77 25.49
CA TYR A 185 6.94 -8.40 24.07
C TYR A 185 6.01 -9.25 23.20
N MET A 186 5.93 -10.56 23.44
CA MET A 186 4.97 -11.42 22.72
C MET A 186 3.52 -11.08 23.06
N ALA A 187 3.20 -10.84 24.34
CA ALA A 187 1.86 -10.42 24.75
C ALA A 187 1.48 -9.03 24.19
N PHE A 188 2.44 -8.10 24.10
CA PHE A 188 2.29 -6.77 23.53
C PHE A 188 1.98 -6.81 22.03
N SER A 189 2.70 -7.64 21.26
CA SER A 189 2.43 -7.83 19.83
C SER A 189 1.02 -8.40 19.58
N LEU A 190 0.62 -9.43 20.33
CA LEU A 190 -0.73 -10.01 20.23
C LEU A 190 -1.82 -9.02 20.66
N PHE A 191 -1.61 -8.28 21.74
CA PHE A 191 -2.48 -7.18 22.17
C PHE A 191 -2.67 -6.12 21.07
N ARG A 192 -1.59 -5.71 20.40
CA ARG A 192 -1.67 -4.74 19.30
C ARG A 192 -2.47 -5.32 18.12
N SER A 193 -2.22 -6.57 17.73
CA SER A 193 -2.98 -7.27 16.69
C SER A 193 -4.47 -7.37 17.03
N ALA A 194 -4.81 -7.59 18.31
CA ALA A 194 -6.19 -7.58 18.81
C ALA A 194 -6.85 -6.20 18.72
N ALA A 195 -6.14 -5.13 19.10
CA ALA A 195 -6.63 -3.76 19.01
C ALA A 195 -6.85 -3.30 17.56
N ILE A 196 -5.97 -3.71 16.63
CA ILE A 196 -6.14 -3.49 15.19
C ILE A 196 -7.38 -4.22 14.68
N SER A 197 -7.51 -5.51 14.98
CA SER A 197 -8.61 -6.36 14.50
C SER A 197 -9.98 -5.89 15.03
N ALA A 198 -10.06 -5.47 16.29
CA ALA A 198 -11.27 -4.87 16.86
C ALA A 198 -11.68 -3.57 16.14
N GLY A 199 -10.71 -2.70 15.80
CA GLY A 199 -10.95 -1.49 15.02
C GLY A 199 -11.38 -1.76 13.58
N VAL A 200 -10.86 -2.81 12.94
CA VAL A 200 -11.31 -3.29 11.62
C VAL A 200 -12.75 -3.80 11.69
N TYR A 201 -13.09 -4.58 12.71
CA TYR A 201 -14.44 -5.11 12.91
C TYR A 201 -15.47 -4.00 13.21
N HIS A 202 -15.10 -2.99 14.02
CA HIS A 202 -15.97 -1.84 14.25
C HIS A 202 -16.26 -1.05 12.96
N ARG A 203 -15.23 -0.82 12.13
CA ARG A 203 -15.42 -0.18 10.80
C ARG A 203 -16.26 -1.04 9.85
N TRP A 204 -16.18 -2.37 9.93
CA TRP A 204 -17.00 -3.27 9.13
C TRP A 204 -18.49 -3.15 9.47
N LEU A 205 -18.84 -3.07 10.77
CA LEU A 205 -20.23 -2.82 11.21
C LEU A 205 -20.75 -1.44 10.77
N GLN A 206 -19.87 -0.48 10.48
CA GLN A 206 -20.20 0.83 9.93
C GLN A 206 -20.25 0.86 8.39
N GLY A 207 -19.99 -0.26 7.70
CA GLY A 207 -19.86 -0.31 6.24
C GLY A 207 -18.55 0.27 5.68
N ASN A 208 -17.65 0.75 6.54
CA ASN A 208 -16.48 1.56 6.19
C ASN A 208 -15.15 0.79 6.31
N ALA A 209 -15.14 -0.51 6.00
CA ALA A 209 -13.94 -1.36 6.05
C ALA A 209 -13.45 -1.74 4.64
N SER A 210 -12.22 -1.33 4.30
CA SER A 210 -11.55 -1.63 3.03
C SER A 210 -11.41 -3.12 2.70
N GLY A 211 -11.45 -4.00 3.70
CA GLY A 211 -11.43 -5.46 3.51
C GLY A 211 -12.74 -6.09 3.04
N GLY A 212 -13.83 -5.31 2.90
CA GLY A 212 -15.16 -5.82 2.56
C GLY A 212 -15.63 -6.88 3.56
N GLU A 213 -16.24 -7.96 3.08
CA GLU A 213 -16.71 -9.07 3.94
C GLU A 213 -15.59 -9.72 4.76
N ARG A 214 -14.32 -9.68 4.32
CA ARG A 214 -13.20 -10.25 5.09
C ARG A 214 -12.99 -9.52 6.41
N ALA A 215 -13.42 -8.26 6.53
CA ALA A 215 -13.35 -7.52 7.78
C ALA A 215 -14.33 -8.03 8.85
N LYS A 216 -15.30 -8.88 8.49
CA LYS A 216 -16.21 -9.55 9.43
C LYS A 216 -15.49 -10.49 10.40
N SER A 217 -14.48 -11.24 9.94
CA SER A 217 -13.75 -12.19 10.79
C SER A 217 -12.82 -11.49 11.79
N ALA A 218 -12.53 -10.19 11.61
CA ALA A 218 -11.65 -9.42 12.50
C ALA A 218 -12.14 -9.37 13.95
N GLY A 219 -13.46 -9.53 14.21
CA GLY A 219 -13.97 -9.71 15.58
C GLY A 219 -13.47 -11.01 16.22
N THR A 220 -13.43 -12.10 15.45
CA THR A 220 -12.91 -13.40 15.90
C THR A 220 -11.38 -13.39 16.04
N LEU A 221 -10.65 -12.76 15.10
CA LEU A 221 -9.20 -12.54 15.26
C LEU A 221 -8.89 -11.79 16.55
N ALA A 222 -9.65 -10.73 16.87
CA ALA A 222 -9.45 -9.95 18.08
C ALA A 222 -9.63 -10.78 19.36
N PHE A 223 -10.52 -11.78 19.35
CA PHE A 223 -10.65 -12.74 20.45
C PHE A 223 -9.47 -13.72 20.49
N TYR A 224 -9.11 -14.31 19.34
CA TYR A 224 -8.01 -15.28 19.20
C TYR A 224 -6.67 -14.73 19.70
N PHE A 225 -6.32 -13.50 19.33
CA PHE A 225 -5.07 -12.86 19.78
C PHE A 225 -5.05 -12.60 21.29
N VAL A 226 -6.19 -12.23 21.91
CA VAL A 226 -6.29 -12.01 23.37
C VAL A 226 -6.17 -13.33 24.13
N ASP A 227 -6.85 -14.38 23.68
CA ASP A 227 -6.76 -15.72 24.25
C ASP A 227 -5.33 -16.30 24.13
N THR A 228 -4.71 -16.13 22.95
CA THR A 228 -3.31 -16.52 22.71
C THR A 228 -2.34 -15.75 23.62
N ALA A 229 -2.59 -14.47 23.90
CA ALA A 229 -1.76 -13.69 24.82
C ALA A 229 -1.84 -14.23 26.26
N TRP A 230 -3.03 -14.57 26.76
CA TRP A 230 -3.19 -15.18 28.10
C TRP A 230 -2.54 -16.57 28.17
N LYS A 231 -2.71 -17.41 27.15
CA LYS A 231 -2.01 -18.70 26.98
C LYS A 231 -0.47 -18.61 26.93
N LEU A 232 0.10 -17.41 26.85
CA LEU A 232 1.54 -17.13 26.96
C LEU A 232 1.91 -16.49 28.31
N ILE A 233 1.06 -15.59 28.83
CA ILE A 233 1.25 -15.00 30.15
C ILE A 233 1.23 -16.07 31.25
N ASP A 234 0.34 -17.06 31.13
CA ASP A 234 0.10 -18.11 32.12
C ASP A 234 1.16 -19.24 32.12
N LYS A 235 2.14 -19.21 31.20
CA LYS A 235 3.25 -20.19 31.16
C LYS A 235 4.45 -19.71 31.99
N ASP A 236 5.09 -20.60 32.76
CA ASP A 236 6.29 -20.25 33.55
C ASP A 236 7.41 -19.65 32.69
N SER A 237 7.68 -20.25 31.52
CA SER A 237 8.51 -19.66 30.47
C SER A 237 7.87 -19.78 29.09
N VAL A 238 8.12 -18.77 28.26
CA VAL A 238 7.75 -18.71 26.84
C VAL A 238 8.96 -18.78 25.90
N LEU A 239 10.18 -18.81 26.43
CA LEU A 239 11.42 -18.88 25.66
C LEU A 239 12.36 -19.93 26.26
N PRO A 240 12.79 -20.95 25.50
CA PRO A 240 13.77 -21.93 25.99
C PRO A 240 15.16 -21.28 26.17
N GLY A 241 16.08 -22.03 26.79
CA GLY A 241 17.49 -21.62 26.86
C GLY A 241 18.07 -21.38 25.46
N ARG A 242 18.95 -20.38 25.33
CA ARG A 242 19.58 -20.01 24.05
C ARG A 242 20.24 -21.24 23.40
N PRO A 243 19.87 -21.62 22.16
CA PRO A 243 20.47 -22.76 21.48
C PRO A 243 21.99 -22.61 21.32
N SER A 244 22.74 -23.67 21.64
CA SER A 244 24.16 -23.76 21.37
C SER A 244 24.41 -23.93 19.87
N TYR A 245 25.05 -22.93 19.26
CA TYR A 245 25.23 -22.84 17.82
C TYR A 245 26.17 -23.94 17.28
N SER A 246 25.71 -24.71 16.29
CA SER A 246 26.56 -25.61 15.49
C SER A 246 26.25 -25.44 14.00
N LEU A 247 27.26 -25.54 13.15
CA LEU A 247 27.18 -25.29 11.71
C LEU A 247 27.34 -26.59 10.93
N GLY A 248 26.24 -27.09 10.37
CA GLY A 248 26.17 -28.30 9.53
C GLY A 248 24.76 -28.89 9.55
N SER A 249 24.37 -29.78 8.63
CA SER A 249 24.97 -30.13 7.33
C SER A 249 23.90 -30.84 6.48
N ASN A 250 24.01 -30.81 5.15
CA ASN A 250 22.98 -31.38 4.27
C ASN A 250 22.78 -32.90 4.48
N ALA A 251 21.52 -33.33 4.47
CA ALA A 251 21.08 -34.66 4.05
C ALA A 251 19.93 -34.49 3.05
N ALA A 252 19.68 -35.49 2.19
CA ALA A 252 18.70 -35.42 1.11
C ALA A 252 17.74 -36.61 1.15
N LEU A 253 16.56 -36.46 0.53
CA LEU A 253 15.76 -37.56 -0.04
C LEU A 253 14.68 -37.00 -1.00
N GLU A 254 13.92 -37.90 -1.63
CA GLU A 254 13.33 -37.68 -2.96
C GLU A 254 11.83 -37.33 -2.98
N THR A 255 11.37 -36.75 -4.10
CA THR A 255 9.98 -36.35 -4.34
C THR A 255 9.26 -37.27 -5.33
N ASN A 256 7.99 -37.63 -5.08
CA ASN A 256 7.10 -38.22 -6.09
C ASN A 256 5.60 -38.02 -5.76
N ILE A 257 4.88 -37.16 -6.51
CA ILE A 257 3.41 -37.18 -6.66
C ILE A 257 3.06 -36.79 -8.11
N SER A 258 2.05 -37.43 -8.71
CA SER A 258 1.73 -37.32 -10.13
C SER A 258 0.26 -36.94 -10.46
N SER A 259 0.08 -35.77 -11.09
CA SER A 259 -0.84 -35.52 -12.22
C SER A 259 -2.39 -35.55 -12.06
N GLN A 260 -3.07 -34.88 -13.02
CA GLN A 260 -4.49 -35.01 -13.46
C GLN A 260 -5.61 -34.38 -12.59
N LYS A 261 -6.76 -33.91 -13.12
CA LYS A 261 -7.13 -33.30 -14.44
C LYS A 261 -8.54 -32.61 -14.35
N ASN A 262 -8.84 -31.72 -15.33
CA ASN A 262 -10.10 -31.22 -15.95
C ASN A 262 -11.52 -31.67 -15.45
N LEU A 263 -12.66 -31.02 -15.80
CA LEU A 263 -12.97 -29.83 -16.63
C LEU A 263 -13.30 -28.62 -15.69
N THR A 264 -14.30 -27.71 -15.76
CA THR A 264 -15.46 -27.37 -16.63
C THR A 264 -15.82 -25.88 -16.41
N ASP A 265 -16.72 -25.26 -17.19
CA ASP A 265 -16.88 -23.79 -17.31
C ASP A 265 -17.98 -23.09 -16.47
N ASN A 266 -17.92 -21.74 -16.50
CA ASN A 266 -18.81 -20.72 -15.90
C ASN A 266 -18.74 -20.59 -14.36
N MET A 267 -17.91 -19.64 -13.91
CA MET A 267 -17.53 -19.40 -12.50
C MET A 267 -17.11 -20.67 -11.76
N ILE A 268 -15.90 -21.11 -12.07
CA ILE A 268 -15.25 -22.21 -11.37
C ILE A 268 -14.99 -21.79 -9.91
N ILE A 269 -15.72 -22.38 -8.98
CA ILE A 269 -15.25 -22.59 -7.60
C ILE A 269 -14.51 -23.92 -7.59
N LYS A 270 -13.17 -23.88 -7.54
CA LYS A 270 -12.32 -25.07 -7.36
C LYS A 270 -11.53 -24.92 -6.07
N GLY A 271 -12.03 -25.58 -5.02
CA GLY A 271 -11.58 -25.28 -3.67
C GLY A 271 -11.83 -23.81 -3.31
N ASN A 272 -10.96 -23.25 -2.48
CA ASN A 272 -11.16 -21.93 -1.88
C ASN A 272 -10.69 -20.76 -2.78
N GLY A 273 -10.75 -20.91 -4.11
CA GLY A 273 -10.23 -19.95 -5.09
C GLY A 273 -11.29 -19.42 -6.05
N TYR A 274 -11.23 -18.11 -6.33
CA TYR A 274 -12.00 -17.46 -7.40
C TYR A 274 -11.20 -17.53 -8.71
N PHE A 275 -11.87 -17.84 -9.83
CA PHE A 275 -11.24 -17.96 -11.15
C PHE A 275 -11.94 -17.07 -12.20
N PRO A 276 -11.21 -16.54 -13.21
CA PRO A 276 -11.77 -15.64 -14.21
C PRO A 276 -12.73 -16.37 -15.17
N GLY A 277 -13.85 -15.72 -15.51
CA GLY A 277 -14.83 -16.24 -16.47
C GLY A 277 -14.36 -16.12 -17.94
N PRO A 278 -15.09 -16.75 -18.90
CA PRO A 278 -14.68 -16.82 -20.31
C PRO A 278 -14.34 -15.47 -20.95
N ARG A 279 -15.11 -14.42 -20.65
CA ARG A 279 -14.88 -13.03 -21.08
C ARG A 279 -13.50 -12.51 -20.69
N VAL A 280 -13.08 -12.77 -19.45
CA VAL A 280 -11.78 -12.35 -18.92
C VAL A 280 -10.67 -13.24 -19.46
N LEU A 281 -10.92 -14.53 -19.68
CA LEU A 281 -9.95 -15.42 -20.35
C LEU A 281 -9.67 -14.98 -21.78
N GLU A 282 -10.69 -14.51 -22.53
CA GLU A 282 -10.51 -13.93 -23.86
C GLU A 282 -9.70 -12.62 -23.81
N LEU A 283 -10.05 -11.70 -22.90
CA LEU A 283 -9.29 -10.45 -22.71
C LEU A 283 -7.85 -10.72 -22.28
N ARG A 284 -7.59 -11.64 -21.33
CA ARG A 284 -6.24 -12.08 -20.95
C ARG A 284 -5.48 -12.62 -22.17
N LYS A 285 -6.11 -13.42 -23.03
CA LYS A 285 -5.48 -13.97 -24.24
C LYS A 285 -5.12 -12.88 -25.25
N LYS A 286 -6.04 -11.96 -25.54
CA LYS A 286 -5.79 -10.80 -26.41
C LYS A 286 -4.64 -9.94 -25.85
N LEU A 287 -4.68 -9.66 -24.56
CA LEU A 287 -3.69 -8.85 -23.85
C LEU A 287 -2.30 -9.50 -23.86
N VAL A 288 -2.17 -10.79 -23.53
CA VAL A 288 -0.89 -11.53 -23.61
C VAL A 288 -0.34 -11.51 -25.04
N ASN A 289 -1.16 -11.84 -26.04
CA ASN A 289 -0.74 -11.77 -27.45
C ASN A 289 -0.24 -10.38 -27.84
N PHE A 290 -0.93 -9.31 -27.39
CA PHE A 290 -0.54 -7.92 -27.67
C PHE A 290 0.80 -7.56 -27.00
N MET A 291 1.00 -7.98 -25.75
CA MET A 291 2.27 -7.77 -25.04
C MET A 291 3.43 -8.45 -25.79
N GLU A 292 3.25 -9.72 -26.17
CA GLU A 292 4.25 -10.53 -26.87
C GLU A 292 4.57 -10.04 -28.29
N GLN A 293 3.56 -9.65 -29.06
CA GLN A 293 3.74 -9.27 -30.47
C GLN A 293 4.10 -7.81 -30.68
N HIS A 294 3.82 -6.92 -29.72
CA HIS A 294 3.88 -5.48 -29.95
C HIS A 294 4.57 -4.67 -28.85
N ILE A 295 4.50 -5.08 -27.57
CA ILE A 295 5.06 -4.28 -26.45
C ILE A 295 6.48 -4.73 -26.11
N TYR A 296 6.69 -5.98 -25.70
CA TYR A 296 8.03 -6.49 -25.36
C TYR A 296 9.10 -6.25 -26.46
N PRO A 297 8.80 -6.38 -27.77
CA PRO A 297 9.77 -6.05 -28.82
C PRO A 297 10.24 -4.59 -28.84
N LEU A 298 9.43 -3.65 -28.34
CA LEU A 298 9.71 -2.20 -28.35
C LEU A 298 10.25 -1.66 -27.01
N GLU A 299 10.19 -2.44 -25.92
CA GLU A 299 10.67 -1.99 -24.61
C GLU A 299 12.12 -1.53 -24.60
N SER A 300 12.99 -2.21 -25.35
CA SER A 300 14.40 -1.82 -25.44
C SER A 300 14.59 -0.44 -26.07
N ASP A 301 13.71 -0.02 -26.99
CA ASP A 301 13.75 1.31 -27.62
C ASP A 301 13.04 2.38 -26.80
N PHE A 302 11.97 2.04 -26.06
CA PHE A 302 11.40 2.93 -25.06
C PHE A 302 12.42 3.25 -23.95
N VAL A 303 13.11 2.23 -23.42
CA VAL A 303 14.19 2.41 -22.43
C VAL A 303 15.36 3.21 -23.01
N ARG A 304 15.77 2.94 -24.27
CA ARG A 304 16.82 3.71 -24.96
C ARG A 304 16.45 5.19 -25.13
N LEU A 305 15.18 5.49 -25.39
CA LEU A 305 14.70 6.88 -25.43
C LEU A 305 14.69 7.50 -24.03
N ALA A 306 14.17 6.80 -23.02
CA ALA A 306 14.10 7.23 -21.62
C ALA A 306 15.49 7.51 -21.00
N GLN A 307 16.53 6.84 -21.47
CA GLN A 307 17.92 7.05 -21.04
C GLN A 307 18.67 8.14 -21.84
N SER A 308 18.00 8.86 -22.75
CA SER A 308 18.64 9.84 -23.64
C SER A 308 18.32 11.30 -23.28
N ASP A 309 19.02 12.25 -23.92
CA ASP A 309 18.68 13.68 -23.87
C ASP A 309 17.28 14.01 -24.43
N LYS A 310 16.66 13.06 -25.14
CA LYS A 310 15.31 13.18 -25.72
C LYS A 310 14.23 12.53 -24.86
N ARG A 311 14.53 12.06 -23.65
CA ARG A 311 13.64 11.25 -22.80
C ARG A 311 12.27 11.82 -22.46
N TRP A 312 12.13 13.15 -22.46
CA TRP A 312 10.84 13.83 -22.28
C TRP A 312 9.99 13.90 -23.56
N LYS A 313 10.44 13.31 -24.67
CA LYS A 313 9.66 13.15 -25.90
C LYS A 313 8.93 11.82 -25.88
N ILE A 314 7.70 11.83 -26.36
CA ILE A 314 6.91 10.61 -26.55
C ILE A 314 7.49 9.80 -27.70
N HIS A 315 7.62 8.49 -27.52
CA HIS A 315 8.07 7.60 -28.60
C HIS A 315 6.96 7.47 -29.65
N PRO A 316 7.22 7.71 -30.96
CA PRO A 316 6.16 7.73 -31.97
C PRO A 316 5.31 6.45 -32.06
N ALA A 317 5.92 5.29 -31.78
CA ALA A 317 5.19 4.02 -31.77
C ALA A 317 4.15 3.90 -30.64
N GLU A 318 4.23 4.70 -29.57
CA GLU A 318 3.24 4.65 -28.47
C GLU A 318 1.82 4.94 -28.99
N GLU A 319 1.65 5.97 -29.81
CA GLU A 319 0.35 6.31 -30.37
C GLU A 319 -0.13 5.27 -31.39
N THR A 320 0.78 4.65 -32.17
CA THR A 320 0.45 3.50 -33.03
C THR A 320 -0.07 2.32 -32.21
N LEU A 321 0.58 2.00 -31.08
CA LEU A 321 0.16 0.91 -30.19
C LEU A 321 -1.19 1.22 -29.53
N LYS A 322 -1.46 2.47 -29.15
CA LYS A 322 -2.77 2.88 -28.61
C LYS A 322 -3.91 2.67 -29.61
N GLU A 323 -3.73 3.07 -30.87
CA GLU A 323 -4.75 2.83 -31.91
C GLU A 323 -4.92 1.34 -32.23
N MET A 324 -3.83 0.55 -32.21
CA MET A 324 -3.92 -0.92 -32.30
C MET A 324 -4.67 -1.53 -31.10
N ALA A 325 -4.45 -1.02 -29.89
CA ALA A 325 -5.15 -1.47 -28.68
C ALA A 325 -6.65 -1.14 -28.73
N LYS A 326 -7.02 0.08 -29.13
CA LYS A 326 -8.41 0.49 -29.39
C LYS A 326 -9.09 -0.44 -30.40
N ALA A 327 -8.44 -0.71 -31.53
CA ALA A 327 -8.95 -1.60 -32.57
C ALA A 327 -9.16 -3.06 -32.11
N GLN A 328 -8.44 -3.51 -31.09
CA GLN A 328 -8.59 -4.85 -30.49
C GLN A 328 -9.53 -4.89 -29.26
N GLY A 329 -10.09 -3.75 -28.86
CA GLY A 329 -10.93 -3.64 -27.65
C GLY A 329 -10.14 -3.68 -26.33
N LEU A 330 -8.84 -3.39 -26.37
CA LEU A 330 -7.93 -3.36 -25.22
C LEU A 330 -7.77 -1.94 -24.66
N TRP A 331 -8.86 -1.18 -24.57
CA TRP A 331 -8.84 0.24 -24.20
C TRP A 331 -9.75 0.53 -23.01
N ASN A 332 -9.35 1.47 -22.14
CA ASN A 332 -10.10 1.86 -20.93
C ASN A 332 -10.55 0.64 -20.09
N LEU A 333 -9.72 -0.42 -20.03
CA LEU A 333 -10.07 -1.71 -19.42
C LEU A 333 -10.42 -1.61 -17.93
N TRP A 334 -9.97 -0.54 -17.28
CA TRP A 334 -10.25 -0.21 -15.88
C TRP A 334 -11.70 0.22 -15.62
N VAL A 335 -12.43 0.74 -16.61
CA VAL A 335 -13.75 1.36 -16.41
C VAL A 335 -14.75 0.30 -15.93
N PRO A 336 -15.31 0.42 -14.71
CA PRO A 336 -16.20 -0.60 -14.18
C PRO A 336 -17.60 -0.53 -14.78
N PHE A 337 -18.34 -1.63 -14.68
CA PHE A 337 -19.65 -1.81 -15.33
C PHE A 337 -20.69 -0.74 -14.91
N ASP A 338 -20.71 -0.33 -13.64
CA ASP A 338 -21.62 0.71 -13.13
C ASP A 338 -21.33 2.09 -13.75
N SER A 339 -20.08 2.31 -14.12
CA SER A 339 -19.53 3.58 -14.54
C SER A 339 -19.65 3.75 -16.05
N SER A 340 -19.34 2.69 -16.80
CA SER A 340 -19.60 2.56 -18.24
C SER A 340 -21.02 3.02 -18.62
N ALA A 341 -22.03 2.61 -17.85
CA ALA A 341 -23.44 2.96 -18.03
C ALA A 341 -23.81 4.45 -17.80
N LYS A 342 -22.96 5.23 -17.13
CA LYS A 342 -23.11 6.70 -17.02
C LYS A 342 -22.28 7.42 -18.08
N VAL A 343 -21.09 6.92 -18.43
CA VAL A 343 -20.27 7.46 -19.54
C VAL A 343 -21.05 7.44 -20.85
N GLN A 344 -21.84 6.40 -21.10
CA GLN A 344 -22.70 6.29 -22.30
C GLN A 344 -23.69 7.46 -22.46
N LYS A 345 -24.04 8.18 -21.38
CA LYS A 345 -24.92 9.37 -21.44
C LYS A 345 -24.20 10.67 -21.83
N LEU A 346 -22.87 10.67 -21.81
CA LEU A 346 -22.03 11.81 -22.21
C LEU A 346 -21.73 11.82 -23.72
N PHE A 347 -22.00 10.71 -24.41
CA PHE A 347 -21.83 10.58 -25.85
C PHE A 347 -23.19 10.50 -26.56
N SER A 348 -23.32 11.22 -27.68
CA SER A 348 -24.39 10.95 -28.64
C SER A 348 -24.24 9.54 -29.20
N THR A 349 -25.36 8.92 -29.60
CA THR A 349 -25.43 7.50 -30.00
C THR A 349 -24.79 7.23 -31.37
N ASP A 350 -23.46 7.21 -31.40
CA ASP A 350 -22.63 6.85 -32.54
C ASP A 350 -21.65 5.74 -32.12
N ASP A 351 -21.64 4.61 -32.84
CA ASP A 351 -20.87 3.41 -32.49
C ASP A 351 -19.35 3.66 -32.50
N SER A 352 -18.90 4.72 -33.17
CA SER A 352 -17.50 5.16 -33.26
C SER A 352 -16.82 5.37 -31.90
N LYS A 353 -17.58 5.64 -30.83
CA LYS A 353 -17.06 5.88 -29.47
C LYS A 353 -17.24 4.71 -28.49
N SER A 354 -17.73 3.57 -28.96
CA SER A 354 -17.95 2.35 -28.13
C SER A 354 -16.73 1.94 -27.31
N CYS A 355 -15.51 2.02 -27.84
CA CYS A 355 -14.27 1.70 -27.12
C CYS A 355 -13.95 2.62 -25.91
N LEU A 356 -14.52 3.83 -25.85
CA LEU A 356 -14.30 4.76 -24.74
C LEU A 356 -15.02 4.33 -23.46
N LEU A 357 -16.08 3.53 -23.60
CA LEU A 357 -16.88 2.97 -22.49
C LEU A 357 -16.11 1.89 -21.69
N GLY A 358 -14.96 1.46 -22.19
CA GLY A 358 -14.10 0.46 -21.58
C GLY A 358 -14.68 -0.96 -21.62
N ALA A 359 -14.04 -1.88 -20.91
CA ALA A 359 -14.48 -3.27 -20.86
C ALA A 359 -15.64 -3.52 -19.88
N GLY A 360 -16.04 -2.56 -19.04
CA GLY A 360 -17.16 -2.72 -18.11
C GLY A 360 -16.99 -3.96 -17.22
N LEU A 361 -15.88 -3.98 -16.46
CA LEU A 361 -15.47 -5.12 -15.63
C LEU A 361 -15.85 -4.89 -14.15
N SER A 362 -15.79 -5.94 -13.34
CA SER A 362 -15.64 -5.81 -11.89
C SER A 362 -14.15 -5.72 -11.50
N ASN A 363 -13.85 -5.21 -10.31
CA ASN A 363 -12.47 -5.03 -9.83
C ASN A 363 -11.67 -6.35 -9.80
N LEU A 364 -12.34 -7.48 -9.51
CA LEU A 364 -11.72 -8.81 -9.55
C LEU A 364 -11.36 -9.23 -10.98
N GLU A 365 -12.26 -9.00 -11.95
CA GLU A 365 -11.99 -9.28 -13.37
C GLU A 365 -10.89 -8.37 -13.95
N TYR A 366 -10.86 -7.10 -13.55
CA TYR A 366 -9.82 -6.15 -13.97
C TYR A 366 -8.45 -6.47 -13.36
N SER A 367 -8.38 -6.95 -12.11
CA SER A 367 -7.10 -7.34 -11.48
C SER A 367 -6.36 -8.44 -12.26
N TYR A 368 -7.09 -9.35 -12.91
CA TYR A 368 -6.54 -10.35 -13.83
C TYR A 368 -6.00 -9.76 -15.15
N LEU A 369 -6.27 -8.50 -15.47
CA LEU A 369 -5.65 -7.80 -16.60
C LEU A 369 -4.45 -6.96 -16.11
N CYS A 370 -4.53 -6.37 -14.91
CA CYS A 370 -3.40 -5.72 -14.24
C CYS A 370 -2.19 -6.66 -14.05
N GLU A 371 -2.42 -7.93 -13.71
CA GLU A 371 -1.39 -8.99 -13.59
C GLU A 371 -0.59 -9.23 -14.89
N ILE A 372 -1.13 -8.81 -16.04
CA ILE A 372 -0.46 -8.90 -17.35
C ILE A 372 0.14 -7.54 -17.74
N MET A 373 -0.59 -6.45 -17.57
CA MET A 373 -0.09 -5.10 -17.89
C MET A 373 1.12 -4.73 -17.01
N GLY A 374 1.09 -5.06 -15.72
CA GLY A 374 2.16 -4.77 -14.76
C GLY A 374 3.48 -5.54 -15.00
N ARG A 375 3.55 -6.38 -16.05
CA ARG A 375 4.78 -7.03 -16.51
C ARG A 375 5.66 -6.09 -17.34
N SER A 376 5.15 -4.91 -17.69
CA SER A 376 5.85 -3.85 -18.44
C SER A 376 5.52 -2.50 -17.82
N ALA A 377 6.52 -1.61 -17.67
CA ALA A 377 6.28 -0.22 -17.28
C ALA A 377 5.49 0.57 -18.34
N TRP A 378 5.56 0.15 -19.61
CA TRP A 378 5.00 0.86 -20.76
C TRP A 378 3.54 0.47 -21.06
N ALA A 379 3.17 -0.78 -20.77
CA ALA A 379 1.88 -1.36 -21.14
C ALA A 379 0.65 -0.62 -20.58
N PRO A 380 0.59 -0.19 -19.29
CA PRO A 380 -0.59 0.50 -18.77
C PRO A 380 -0.98 1.74 -19.58
N GLN A 381 -0.02 2.51 -20.08
CA GLN A 381 -0.29 3.73 -20.86
C GLN A 381 -0.78 3.43 -22.29
N ILE A 382 -0.35 2.31 -22.87
CA ILE A 382 -0.79 1.82 -24.18
C ILE A 382 -2.26 1.35 -24.16
N PHE A 383 -2.76 0.91 -23.00
CA PHE A 383 -4.16 0.49 -22.80
C PHE A 383 -5.03 1.55 -22.09
N ASN A 384 -4.50 2.76 -21.88
CA ASN A 384 -5.09 3.87 -21.11
C ASN A 384 -5.56 3.48 -19.69
N CYS A 385 -4.75 2.64 -19.04
CA CYS A 385 -4.90 2.06 -17.71
C CYS A 385 -3.82 2.55 -16.72
N ASN A 386 -3.05 3.59 -17.06
CA ASN A 386 -1.96 4.08 -16.22
C ASN A 386 -2.44 5.02 -15.08
N ALA A 387 -1.73 4.98 -13.96
CA ALA A 387 -1.76 6.08 -12.98
C ALA A 387 -1.01 7.31 -13.55
N PRO A 388 -1.30 8.53 -13.06
CA PRO A 388 -2.43 8.89 -12.20
C PRO A 388 -3.75 9.06 -12.97
N ASP A 389 -3.74 8.90 -14.29
CA ASP A 389 -4.87 9.21 -15.18
C ASP A 389 -6.15 8.45 -14.84
N THR A 390 -6.07 7.15 -14.51
CA THR A 390 -7.25 6.35 -14.11
C THR A 390 -7.99 6.96 -12.91
N GLY A 391 -7.30 7.17 -11.79
CA GLY A 391 -7.89 7.80 -10.60
C GLY A 391 -8.37 9.23 -10.84
N ASN A 392 -7.72 9.98 -11.74
CA ASN A 392 -8.15 11.33 -12.10
C ASN A 392 -9.41 11.32 -13.00
N MET A 393 -9.51 10.35 -13.91
CA MET A 393 -10.73 10.08 -14.68
C MET A 393 -11.87 9.62 -13.76
N GLU A 394 -11.60 8.79 -12.74
CA GLU A 394 -12.61 8.41 -11.74
C GLU A 394 -13.12 9.61 -10.93
N VAL A 395 -12.26 10.52 -10.50
CA VAL A 395 -12.69 11.76 -9.82
C VAL A 395 -13.60 12.60 -10.71
N LEU A 396 -13.18 12.86 -11.97
CA LEU A 396 -14.01 13.60 -12.92
C LEU A 396 -15.34 12.88 -13.22
N PHE A 397 -15.32 11.56 -13.28
CA PHE A 397 -16.48 10.74 -13.57
C PHE A 397 -17.50 10.70 -12.41
N ARG A 398 -17.02 10.58 -11.16
CA ARG A 398 -17.86 10.52 -9.94
C ARG A 398 -18.36 11.90 -9.50
N TYR A 399 -17.53 12.93 -9.65
CA TYR A 399 -17.69 14.22 -8.97
C TYR A 399 -17.59 15.46 -9.88
N GLY A 400 -17.19 15.28 -11.14
CA GLY A 400 -17.06 16.38 -12.09
C GLY A 400 -18.41 16.83 -12.65
N SER A 401 -18.56 18.13 -12.93
CA SER A 401 -19.72 18.65 -13.65
C SER A 401 -19.73 18.21 -15.12
N ILE A 402 -20.87 18.30 -15.80
CA ILE A 402 -21.01 17.91 -17.22
C ILE A 402 -19.99 18.63 -18.11
N GLU A 403 -19.74 19.93 -17.86
CA GLU A 403 -18.74 20.68 -18.63
C GLU A 403 -17.30 20.29 -18.26
N GLN A 404 -17.00 20.03 -16.98
CA GLN A 404 -15.68 19.47 -16.59
C GLN A 404 -15.43 18.10 -17.24
N GLN A 405 -16.47 17.25 -17.34
CA GLN A 405 -16.40 15.95 -18.00
C GLN A 405 -16.19 16.08 -19.51
N LYS A 406 -16.92 16.97 -20.19
CA LYS A 406 -16.70 17.27 -21.61
C LYS A 406 -15.29 17.79 -21.89
N THR A 407 -14.80 18.73 -21.09
CA THR A 407 -13.51 19.40 -21.31
C THR A 407 -12.32 18.50 -20.96
N TRP A 408 -12.39 17.70 -19.89
CA TRP A 408 -11.24 16.98 -19.36
C TRP A 408 -11.39 15.45 -19.40
N LEU A 409 -12.53 14.90 -19.00
CA LEU A 409 -12.74 13.44 -18.95
C LEU A 409 -12.75 12.84 -20.36
N ILE A 410 -13.43 13.45 -21.33
CA ILE A 410 -13.48 12.93 -22.70
C ILE A 410 -12.08 12.88 -23.35
N PRO A 411 -11.25 13.95 -23.34
CA PRO A 411 -9.89 13.87 -23.89
C PRO A 411 -8.94 12.91 -23.16
N LEU A 412 -9.14 12.66 -21.85
CA LEU A 412 -8.42 11.62 -21.10
C LEU A 412 -8.85 10.21 -21.53
N LEU A 413 -10.16 9.95 -21.64
CA LEU A 413 -10.71 8.67 -22.12
C LEU A 413 -10.33 8.37 -23.58
N GLU A 414 -10.18 9.39 -24.42
CA GLU A 414 -9.71 9.29 -25.81
C GLU A 414 -8.18 9.09 -25.94
N GLY A 415 -7.43 9.30 -24.85
CA GLY A 415 -5.96 9.15 -24.79
C GLY A 415 -5.16 10.39 -25.20
N LYS A 416 -5.83 11.49 -25.55
CA LYS A 416 -5.25 12.68 -26.22
C LYS A 416 -4.46 13.60 -25.30
N ILE A 417 -4.84 13.66 -24.02
CA ILE A 417 -4.12 14.39 -22.97
C ILE A 417 -3.76 13.43 -21.84
N ARG A 418 -2.81 13.84 -20.98
CA ARG A 418 -2.51 13.25 -19.67
C ARG A 418 -2.88 14.24 -18.57
N SER A 419 -2.87 13.76 -17.33
CA SER A 419 -3.18 14.53 -16.12
C SER A 419 -2.18 14.29 -14.99
N GLY A 420 -2.15 15.19 -14.01
CA GLY A 420 -1.40 15.04 -12.76
C GLY A 420 -2.31 15.18 -11.53
N PHE A 421 -1.92 14.55 -10.41
CA PHE A 421 -2.61 14.70 -9.13
C PHE A 421 -1.70 15.41 -8.13
N ALA A 422 -2.09 16.61 -7.68
CA ALA A 422 -1.26 17.57 -6.98
C ALA A 422 -1.72 17.76 -5.53
N MET A 423 -1.41 16.74 -4.71
CA MET A 423 -1.72 16.72 -3.28
C MET A 423 -0.47 16.95 -2.42
N THR A 424 0.59 16.16 -2.59
CA THR A 424 1.77 16.14 -1.72
C THR A 424 2.55 17.46 -1.73
N GLU A 425 3.01 17.89 -0.55
CA GLU A 425 3.79 19.12 -0.32
C GLU A 425 5.17 18.78 0.30
N PRO A 426 6.25 19.53 -0.02
CA PRO A 426 7.59 19.26 0.50
C PRO A 426 7.85 19.87 1.88
N HIS A 427 7.00 20.80 2.35
CA HIS A 427 7.20 21.54 3.60
C HIS A 427 6.33 21.05 4.76
N VAL A 428 5.44 20.08 4.54
CA VAL A 428 4.57 19.49 5.57
C VAL A 428 4.48 17.97 5.42
N ALA A 429 4.28 17.27 6.54
CA ALA A 429 4.12 15.82 6.58
C ALA A 429 2.79 15.39 5.93
N SER A 430 2.81 15.26 4.60
CA SER A 430 1.63 15.10 3.74
C SER A 430 0.90 13.75 3.86
N SER A 431 1.42 12.82 4.67
CA SER A 431 0.76 11.55 5.00
C SER A 431 -0.48 11.73 5.88
N ASP A 432 -0.50 12.76 6.75
CA ASP A 432 -1.73 13.30 7.30
C ASP A 432 -2.23 14.42 6.36
N ALA A 433 -3.23 14.09 5.56
CA ALA A 433 -3.83 14.97 4.55
C ALA A 433 -4.40 16.28 5.11
N THR A 434 -4.58 16.42 6.43
CA THR A 434 -5.01 17.68 7.05
C THR A 434 -3.88 18.70 7.17
N ASN A 435 -2.61 18.27 7.08
CA ASN A 435 -1.44 19.14 7.15
C ASN A 435 -1.25 19.99 5.89
N ILE A 436 -1.80 19.54 4.74
CA ILE A 436 -1.79 20.22 3.44
C ILE A 436 -2.12 21.71 3.59
N ASP A 437 -1.22 22.60 3.15
CA ASP A 437 -1.26 24.05 3.42
C ASP A 437 -1.26 24.92 2.16
N CYS A 438 -1.16 24.32 0.96
CA CYS A 438 -1.44 24.99 -0.32
C CYS A 438 -2.81 25.71 -0.25
N SER A 439 -2.79 27.02 -0.48
CA SER A 439 -3.94 27.90 -0.30
C SER A 439 -4.76 28.03 -1.58
N ILE A 440 -6.09 28.05 -1.43
CA ILE A 440 -7.07 28.25 -2.50
C ILE A 440 -8.06 29.31 -2.01
N SER A 441 -7.75 30.59 -2.23
CA SER A 441 -8.63 31.71 -1.84
C SER A 441 -9.66 31.99 -2.94
N ARG A 442 -10.92 32.19 -2.55
CA ARG A 442 -11.99 32.54 -3.48
C ARG A 442 -12.15 34.05 -3.62
N GLU A 443 -12.21 34.52 -4.86
CA GLU A 443 -12.45 35.92 -5.21
C GLU A 443 -13.60 35.95 -6.23
N GLU A 444 -14.82 36.25 -5.77
CA GLU A 444 -16.04 36.33 -6.59
C GLU A 444 -16.29 35.12 -7.54
N ASP A 445 -15.87 35.29 -8.81
CA ASP A 445 -16.04 34.39 -9.95
C ASP A 445 -14.88 33.40 -10.17
N HIS A 446 -13.81 33.49 -9.37
CA HIS A 446 -12.59 32.72 -9.53
C HIS A 446 -11.96 32.30 -8.19
N TYR A 447 -10.92 31.46 -8.29
CA TYR A 447 -10.00 31.15 -7.20
C TYR A 447 -8.58 31.59 -7.56
N ILE A 448 -7.83 32.04 -6.56
CA ILE A 448 -6.38 32.22 -6.60
C ILE A 448 -5.74 31.07 -5.82
N ILE A 449 -4.75 30.41 -6.42
CA ILE A 449 -4.06 29.26 -5.84
C ILE A 449 -2.59 29.61 -5.62
N ASN A 450 -2.12 29.44 -4.38
CA ASN A 450 -0.74 29.70 -3.97
C ASN A 450 -0.20 28.53 -3.12
N GLY A 451 0.87 27.87 -3.58
CA GLY A 451 1.51 26.78 -2.85
C GLY A 451 2.59 26.02 -3.62
N HIS A 452 3.28 25.12 -2.94
CA HIS A 452 4.38 24.32 -3.48
C HIS A 452 4.05 22.83 -3.37
N LYS A 453 3.94 22.14 -4.51
CA LYS A 453 3.63 20.71 -4.60
C LYS A 453 4.80 19.92 -5.17
N TRP A 454 4.89 18.65 -4.83
CA TRP A 454 5.92 17.74 -5.34
C TRP A 454 5.38 16.31 -5.49
N TRP A 455 6.16 15.43 -6.12
CA TRP A 455 5.76 14.06 -6.50
C TRP A 455 4.51 13.99 -7.39
N ILE A 456 4.30 15.01 -8.24
CA ILE A 456 3.19 15.01 -9.19
C ILE A 456 3.56 14.14 -10.39
N SER A 457 3.21 12.85 -10.31
CA SER A 457 3.41 11.88 -11.40
C SER A 457 2.72 12.33 -12.67
N GLY A 458 3.35 12.10 -13.83
CA GLY A 458 2.79 12.40 -15.15
C GLY A 458 2.83 13.89 -15.54
N ALA A 459 3.14 14.81 -14.63
CA ALA A 459 3.24 16.24 -14.93
C ALA A 459 4.52 16.65 -15.67
N MET A 460 5.46 15.72 -15.91
CA MET A 460 6.58 15.93 -16.83
C MET A 460 6.27 15.54 -18.28
N ASP A 461 5.16 14.83 -18.53
CA ASP A 461 4.73 14.45 -19.88
C ASP A 461 4.25 15.68 -20.67
N PRO A 462 4.73 15.95 -21.91
CA PRO A 462 4.33 17.11 -22.71
C PRO A 462 2.85 17.11 -23.16
N ARG A 463 2.13 16.00 -22.94
CA ARG A 463 0.68 15.86 -23.13
C ARG A 463 -0.10 16.11 -21.84
N CYS A 464 0.55 16.34 -20.70
CA CYS A 464 -0.12 16.70 -19.46
C CYS A 464 -0.75 18.10 -19.59
N ARG A 465 -2.09 18.15 -19.53
CA ARG A 465 -2.87 19.40 -19.72
C ARG A 465 -3.67 19.84 -18.51
N ILE A 466 -3.86 18.96 -17.53
CA ILE A 466 -4.76 19.21 -16.41
C ILE A 466 -4.21 18.62 -15.11
N LEU A 467 -4.18 19.43 -14.05
CA LEU A 467 -3.86 19.01 -12.69
C LEU A 467 -5.15 19.01 -11.86
N ILE A 468 -5.36 17.96 -11.07
CA ILE A 468 -6.30 18.00 -9.94
C ILE A 468 -5.48 18.40 -8.71
N VAL A 469 -5.67 19.63 -8.23
CA VAL A 469 -4.92 20.20 -7.10
C VAL A 469 -5.77 20.11 -5.82
N MET A 470 -5.17 19.66 -4.72
CA MET A 470 -5.78 19.67 -3.39
C MET A 470 -5.15 20.77 -2.53
N GLY A 471 -5.97 21.58 -1.85
CA GLY A 471 -5.52 22.68 -1.00
C GLY A 471 -6.61 23.17 -0.04
N LYS A 472 -6.24 24.01 0.93
CA LYS A 472 -7.16 24.61 1.91
C LYS A 472 -7.96 25.75 1.28
N THR A 473 -9.29 25.67 1.38
CA THR A 473 -10.24 26.76 1.07
C THR A 473 -10.76 27.45 2.33
N ASP A 474 -10.93 26.73 3.44
CA ASP A 474 -11.39 27.30 4.72
C ASP A 474 -10.60 26.71 5.91
N PRO A 475 -9.55 27.39 6.41
CA PRO A 475 -8.82 26.99 7.61
C PRO A 475 -9.62 27.05 8.92
N SER A 476 -10.82 27.65 8.93
CA SER A 476 -11.71 27.75 10.10
C SER A 476 -12.74 26.63 10.18
N ALA A 477 -13.02 25.94 9.07
CA ALA A 477 -13.90 24.77 9.03
C ALA A 477 -13.37 23.62 9.91
N SER A 478 -14.23 22.63 10.17
CA SER A 478 -13.83 21.39 10.85
C SER A 478 -12.71 20.69 10.07
N ARG A 479 -11.78 20.03 10.78
CA ARG A 479 -10.47 19.57 10.25
C ARG A 479 -10.52 18.78 8.93
N ASN A 480 -11.61 18.07 8.66
CA ASN A 480 -11.78 17.23 7.45
C ASN A 480 -12.65 17.91 6.36
N LYS A 481 -13.01 19.18 6.53
CA LYS A 481 -13.76 20.01 5.57
C LYS A 481 -13.01 21.31 5.22
N GLN A 482 -11.74 21.44 5.59
CA GLN A 482 -10.92 22.64 5.28
C GLN A 482 -10.41 22.65 3.83
N GLN A 483 -10.28 21.48 3.21
CA GLN A 483 -9.67 21.29 1.90
C GLN A 483 -10.69 21.03 0.78
N SER A 484 -10.35 21.45 -0.43
CA SER A 484 -11.08 21.20 -1.68
C SER A 484 -10.17 20.59 -2.74
N MET A 485 -10.77 20.06 -3.81
CA MET A 485 -10.07 19.75 -5.06
C MET A 485 -10.50 20.70 -6.18
N ILE A 486 -9.54 21.14 -6.98
CA ILE A 486 -9.75 22.12 -8.05
C ILE A 486 -8.95 21.76 -9.31
N LEU A 487 -9.55 21.99 -10.47
CA LEU A 487 -8.97 21.74 -11.79
C LEU A 487 -8.09 22.91 -12.23
N VAL A 488 -6.82 22.64 -12.51
CA VAL A 488 -5.83 23.65 -12.92
C VAL A 488 -5.15 23.23 -14.22
N PRO A 489 -5.44 23.89 -15.36
CA PRO A 489 -4.71 23.66 -16.61
C PRO A 489 -3.22 23.92 -16.46
N THR A 490 -2.36 23.08 -17.03
CA THR A 490 -0.89 23.15 -16.86
C THR A 490 -0.25 24.38 -17.50
N ASP A 491 -0.97 25.05 -18.40
CA ASP A 491 -0.61 26.29 -19.09
C ASP A 491 -1.23 27.56 -18.45
N THR A 492 -1.91 27.43 -17.31
CA THR A 492 -2.42 28.59 -16.55
C THR A 492 -1.26 29.46 -16.06
N PRO A 493 -1.29 30.80 -16.24
CA PRO A 493 -0.28 31.69 -15.67
C PRO A 493 -0.08 31.46 -14.17
N GLY A 494 1.19 31.42 -13.74
CA GLY A 494 1.59 31.10 -12.37
C GLY A 494 1.86 29.61 -12.10
N VAL A 495 1.51 28.70 -13.02
CA VAL A 495 1.87 27.27 -12.91
C VAL A 495 3.31 27.09 -13.35
N HIS A 496 4.14 26.56 -12.47
CA HIS A 496 5.59 26.47 -12.67
C HIS A 496 6.11 25.07 -12.34
N ILE A 497 6.09 24.17 -13.33
CA ILE A 497 6.83 22.91 -13.30
C ILE A 497 8.33 23.25 -13.25
N LYS A 498 8.98 22.99 -12.10
CA LYS A 498 10.37 23.40 -11.85
C LYS A 498 11.38 22.37 -12.30
N ARG A 499 11.14 21.08 -11.99
CA ARG A 499 12.06 19.97 -12.26
C ARG A 499 11.36 18.61 -12.13
N ALA A 500 11.98 17.59 -12.71
CA ALA A 500 11.72 16.20 -12.34
C ALA A 500 12.38 15.86 -10.99
N LEU A 501 11.80 14.87 -10.31
CA LEU A 501 12.32 14.23 -9.10
C LEU A 501 12.83 12.83 -9.45
N THR A 502 13.82 12.34 -8.71
CA THR A 502 14.45 11.04 -8.99
C THR A 502 14.17 10.02 -7.89
N VAL A 503 13.78 8.80 -8.27
CA VAL A 503 13.71 7.63 -7.39
C VAL A 503 14.95 6.77 -7.65
N PHE A 504 15.83 6.61 -6.67
CA PHE A 504 17.14 5.93 -6.80
C PHE A 504 18.02 6.35 -8.00
N GLY A 505 17.82 7.57 -8.51
CA GLY A 505 18.56 8.13 -9.67
C GLY A 505 17.82 8.03 -11.00
N PHE A 506 16.68 7.35 -11.08
CA PHE A 506 15.80 7.31 -12.25
C PHE A 506 14.79 8.48 -12.18
N ASP A 507 14.55 9.19 -13.29
CA ASP A 507 13.57 10.29 -13.38
C ASP A 507 12.26 9.89 -14.11
N ASP A 508 12.08 8.59 -14.38
CA ASP A 508 10.90 7.93 -14.94
C ASP A 508 10.32 8.58 -16.21
N ALA A 509 11.19 9.22 -16.99
CA ALA A 509 10.85 9.89 -18.24
C ALA A 509 10.30 8.91 -19.32
N PRO A 510 9.30 9.32 -20.13
CA PRO A 510 8.70 10.66 -20.22
C PRO A 510 7.62 10.97 -19.17
N HIS A 511 7.21 10.00 -18.35
CA HIS A 511 6.12 10.16 -17.38
C HIS A 511 6.52 11.09 -16.23
N GLY A 512 7.58 10.69 -15.51
CA GLY A 512 8.25 11.42 -14.44
C GLY A 512 7.38 11.84 -13.25
N HIS A 513 8.03 12.51 -12.31
CA HIS A 513 7.41 13.09 -11.12
C HIS A 513 7.86 14.55 -10.98
N ALA A 514 6.92 15.50 -11.03
CA ALA A 514 7.25 16.92 -11.02
C ALA A 514 7.26 17.54 -9.62
N GLU A 515 8.17 18.50 -9.43
CA GLU A 515 8.04 19.62 -8.48
C GLU A 515 7.34 20.78 -9.19
N VAL A 516 6.27 21.32 -8.60
CA VAL A 516 5.44 22.37 -9.21
C VAL A 516 5.10 23.44 -8.17
N ILE A 517 5.39 24.70 -8.50
CA ILE A 517 4.92 25.86 -7.73
C ILE A 517 3.69 26.44 -8.42
N PHE A 518 2.71 26.82 -7.61
CA PHE A 518 1.54 27.60 -8.02
C PHE A 518 1.71 28.99 -7.40
N GLU A 519 1.88 30.00 -8.25
CA GLU A 519 2.15 31.39 -7.86
C GLU A 519 1.05 32.30 -8.42
N ASN A 520 0.09 32.66 -7.58
CA ASN A 520 -1.11 33.45 -7.91
C ASN A 520 -1.92 32.89 -9.09
N VAL A 521 -2.04 31.56 -9.15
CA VAL A 521 -2.71 30.85 -10.26
C VAL A 521 -4.21 31.10 -10.22
N ARG A 522 -4.74 31.84 -11.20
CA ARG A 522 -6.15 32.22 -11.31
C ARG A 522 -6.93 31.22 -12.17
N VAL A 523 -7.95 30.58 -11.60
CA VAL A 523 -8.86 29.66 -12.31
C VAL A 523 -10.34 29.99 -12.02
N PRO A 524 -11.27 29.79 -12.97
CA PRO A 524 -12.70 30.06 -12.75
C PRO A 524 -13.29 29.28 -11.56
N ALA A 525 -14.30 29.83 -10.90
CA ALA A 525 -14.97 29.16 -9.77
C ALA A 525 -15.61 27.82 -10.17
N SER A 526 -15.98 27.67 -11.45
CA SER A 526 -16.46 26.43 -12.06
C SER A 526 -15.41 25.32 -12.16
N ASN A 527 -14.15 25.54 -11.75
CA ASN A 527 -13.11 24.52 -11.73
C ASN A 527 -13.06 23.72 -10.42
N VAL A 528 -13.79 24.12 -9.37
CA VAL A 528 -13.90 23.31 -8.14
C VAL A 528 -14.64 22.01 -8.45
N ILE A 529 -14.14 20.89 -7.91
CA ILE A 529 -14.76 19.57 -8.09
C ILE A 529 -15.70 19.33 -6.91
N LEU A 530 -16.94 18.90 -7.18
CA LEU A 530 -18.07 18.76 -6.26
C LEU A 530 -18.48 20.04 -5.49
N GLY A 531 -17.57 20.66 -4.74
CA GLY A 531 -17.81 21.86 -3.95
C GLY A 531 -16.69 22.21 -2.96
N GLU A 532 -16.85 23.34 -2.28
CA GLU A 532 -15.96 23.78 -1.21
C GLU A 532 -15.99 22.79 -0.03
N GLY A 533 -14.83 22.51 0.57
CA GLY A 533 -14.68 21.55 1.67
C GLY A 533 -14.83 20.06 1.31
N CYS A 534 -15.03 19.70 0.04
CA CYS A 534 -15.21 18.29 -0.38
C CYS A 534 -13.89 17.54 -0.67
N GLY A 535 -12.72 18.13 -0.40
CA GLY A 535 -11.42 17.55 -0.76
C GLY A 535 -11.16 16.17 -0.14
N PHE A 536 -11.52 15.97 1.13
CA PHE A 536 -11.40 14.66 1.79
C PHE A 536 -12.32 13.58 1.22
N GLU A 537 -13.54 13.98 0.84
CA GLU A 537 -14.57 13.11 0.30
C GLU A 537 -14.18 12.59 -1.09
N ILE A 538 -13.68 13.49 -1.94
CA ILE A 538 -13.15 13.16 -3.27
C ILE A 538 -11.86 12.35 -3.16
N ALA A 539 -10.98 12.65 -2.19
CA ALA A 539 -9.76 11.87 -1.95
C ALA A 539 -10.08 10.42 -1.54
N GLN A 540 -11.08 10.21 -0.68
CA GLN A 540 -11.54 8.88 -0.29
C GLN A 540 -12.22 8.15 -1.46
N GLY A 541 -12.99 8.85 -2.30
CA GLY A 541 -13.63 8.28 -3.50
C GLY A 541 -12.69 8.05 -4.69
N ARG A 542 -11.39 8.30 -4.53
CA ARG A 542 -10.31 8.05 -5.51
C ARG A 542 -9.44 6.84 -5.14
N LEU A 543 -9.68 6.21 -3.98
CA LEU A 543 -8.94 5.08 -3.42
C LEU A 543 -9.76 3.79 -3.48
#